data_AF-A0A817K0M1-F1
#
_entry.id   AF-A0A817K0M1-F1
#
_cell.length_a   1.000
_cell.length_b   1.000
_cell.length_c   1.000
_cell.angle_alpha   90.00
_cell.angle_beta   90.00
_cell.angle_gamma   90.00
#
_symmetry.space_group_name_H-M   'P 1'
#
loop_
_entity.id
_entity.type
_entity.pdbx_description
1 polymer ?
#
loop_
_entity_poly.entity_id
_entity_poly.type
_entity_poly.pdbx_seq_one_letter_code
_entity_poly.pdbx_strand_id
1 'polypeptide(L)'
;MIDADDGYGDVKNVTRTIRGYEALGASALFFKDQQTPKRCGHLKDELHKMGFFMILYPTTILFRVTHAIEQTVGDLIAGKQLLSKDSVNFQVFENIVGLPQWKEIEKKFHHED
;
A
#
# COMPACT_ATOMS: atom_id res chain seq x y z
N MET A 1 11.03 2.09 -2.86
CA MET A 1 11.41 0.73 -3.30
C MET A 1 10.15 -0.05 -3.60
N ILE A 2 10.10 -0.74 -4.73
CA ILE A 2 8.94 -1.52 -5.17
C ILE A 2 9.32 -3.01 -5.23
N ASP A 3 8.39 -3.88 -4.86
CA ASP A 3 8.52 -5.33 -5.01
C ASP A 3 8.34 -5.71 -6.48
N ALA A 4 9.36 -6.34 -7.08
CA ALA A 4 9.36 -6.76 -8.47
C ALA A 4 9.26 -8.29 -8.63
N ASP A 5 8.90 -9.00 -7.55
CA ASP A 5 8.82 -10.45 -7.50
C ASP A 5 10.11 -11.12 -8.02
N ASP A 6 10.01 -12.09 -8.93
CA ASP A 6 11.13 -12.74 -9.62
C ASP A 6 11.45 -12.09 -10.97
N GLY A 7 10.81 -10.94 -11.28
CA GLY A 7 10.90 -10.28 -12.57
C GLY A 7 9.97 -10.82 -13.64
N TYR A 8 8.97 -11.61 -13.23
CA TYR A 8 7.79 -11.96 -14.04
C TYR A 8 8.09 -12.76 -15.31
N GLY A 9 9.10 -13.64 -15.28
CA GLY A 9 9.42 -14.53 -16.38
C GLY A 9 10.91 -14.65 -16.67
N ASP A 10 11.30 -14.47 -17.92
CA ASP A 10 12.69 -14.59 -18.36
C ASP A 10 13.46 -13.24 -18.29
N VAL A 11 14.70 -13.24 -18.78
CA VAL A 11 15.57 -12.05 -18.81
C VAL A 11 14.93 -10.86 -19.55
N LYS A 12 14.09 -11.10 -20.57
CA LYS A 12 13.38 -10.05 -21.28
C LYS A 12 12.28 -9.45 -20.41
N ASN A 13 11.56 -10.28 -19.65
CA ASN A 13 10.58 -9.81 -18.67
C ASN A 13 11.23 -8.96 -17.58
N VAL A 14 12.38 -9.40 -17.05
CA VAL A 14 13.15 -8.62 -16.06
C VAL A 14 13.56 -7.27 -16.64
N THR A 15 14.11 -7.24 -17.86
CA THR A 15 14.54 -6.01 -18.53
C THR A 15 13.37 -5.04 -18.74
N ARG A 16 12.20 -5.57 -19.15
CA ARG A 16 10.98 -4.77 -19.29
C ARG A 16 10.49 -4.23 -17.94
N THR A 17 10.53 -5.05 -16.90
CA THR A 17 10.13 -4.69 -15.54
C THR A 17 10.96 -3.54 -15.01
N ILE A 18 12.29 -3.61 -15.15
CA ILE A 18 13.21 -2.55 -14.72
C ILE A 18 12.88 -1.24 -15.45
N ARG A 19 12.86 -1.26 -16.79
CA ARG A 19 12.60 -0.05 -17.59
C ARG A 19 11.23 0.56 -17.30
N GLY A 20 10.22 -0.28 -17.09
CA GLY A 20 8.86 0.17 -16.77
C GLY A 20 8.81 0.90 -15.42
N TYR A 21 9.39 0.31 -14.37
CA TYR A 21 9.40 0.95 -13.06
C TYR A 21 10.32 2.18 -12.99
N GLU A 22 11.46 2.18 -13.68
CA GLU A 22 12.33 3.35 -13.81
C GLU A 22 11.59 4.52 -14.47
N ALA A 23 10.87 4.26 -15.57
CA ALA A 23 10.06 5.28 -16.25
C ALA A 23 8.91 5.83 -15.39
N LEU A 24 8.41 5.04 -14.44
CA LEU A 24 7.42 5.47 -13.44
C LEU A 24 8.07 6.19 -12.24
N GLY A 25 9.39 6.36 -12.22
CA GLY A 25 10.12 7.08 -11.17
C GLY A 25 10.44 6.23 -9.93
N ALA A 26 10.41 4.90 -10.02
CA ALA A 26 10.79 4.04 -8.90
C ALA A 26 12.29 4.20 -8.57
N SER A 27 12.61 4.50 -7.31
CA SER A 27 14.00 4.71 -6.88
C SER A 27 14.78 3.41 -6.60
N ALA A 28 14.08 2.29 -6.45
CA ALA A 28 14.68 0.99 -6.17
C ALA A 28 13.69 -0.15 -6.45
N LEU A 29 14.21 -1.31 -6.85
CA LEU A 29 13.47 -2.54 -7.08
C LEU A 29 13.99 -3.67 -6.21
N PHE A 30 13.09 -4.45 -5.63
CA PHE A 30 13.41 -5.63 -4.84
C PHE A 30 13.01 -6.88 -5.62
N PHE A 31 14.02 -7.65 -6.07
CA PHE A 31 13.83 -8.93 -6.73
C PHE A 31 14.08 -10.09 -5.74
N LYS A 32 13.41 -11.20 -5.98
CA LYS A 32 13.47 -12.41 -5.16
C LYS A 32 13.70 -13.61 -6.07
N ASP A 33 14.47 -14.58 -5.59
CA ASP A 33 14.66 -15.88 -6.24
C ASP A 33 13.64 -16.94 -5.77
N GLN A 34 12.64 -16.51 -5.00
CA GLN A 34 11.69 -17.40 -4.35
C GLN A 34 10.66 -17.99 -5.33
N GLN A 35 10.64 -19.32 -5.42
CA GLN A 35 9.62 -20.08 -6.15
C GLN A 35 8.31 -20.21 -5.35
N THR A 36 7.19 -20.39 -6.05
CA THR A 36 5.85 -20.58 -5.47
C THR A 36 5.73 -21.90 -4.71
N PRO A 37 5.08 -21.96 -3.51
CA PRO A 37 4.44 -20.85 -2.81
C PRO A 37 5.42 -19.95 -2.06
N LYS A 38 5.28 -18.64 -2.27
CA LYS A 38 6.10 -17.61 -1.61
C LYS A 38 5.84 -17.63 -0.10
N ARG A 39 6.92 -17.54 0.68
CA ARG A 39 6.92 -17.47 2.14
C ARG A 39 7.37 -16.08 2.57
N CYS A 40 6.60 -15.45 3.44
CA CYS A 40 6.99 -14.19 4.07
C CYS A 40 8.01 -14.48 5.20
N GLY A 41 9.18 -13.83 5.15
CA GLY A 41 10.17 -13.87 6.23
C GLY A 41 9.71 -13.09 7.46
N HIS A 42 10.01 -13.59 8.67
CA HIS A 42 9.63 -12.96 9.93
C HIS A 42 10.85 -12.70 10.82
N LEU A 43 10.85 -11.53 11.48
CA LEU A 43 11.32 -11.19 12.85
C LEU A 43 11.92 -9.78 12.87
N LYS A 44 11.29 -8.83 13.57
CA LYS A 44 11.60 -7.39 13.50
C LYS A 44 12.78 -6.96 14.37
N ASP A 45 12.83 -7.47 15.61
CA ASP A 45 13.74 -6.92 16.63
C ASP A 45 15.17 -7.47 16.51
N GLU A 46 15.30 -8.70 16.01
CA GLU A 46 16.60 -9.31 15.74
C GLU A 46 17.30 -8.62 14.57
N LEU A 47 16.57 -8.22 13.52
CA LEU A 47 17.16 -7.61 12.31
C LEU A 47 17.83 -6.27 12.62
N HIS A 48 17.27 -5.44 13.50
CA HIS A 48 17.95 -4.19 13.86
C HIS A 48 19.25 -4.47 14.62
N LYS A 49 19.26 -5.43 15.55
CA LYS A 49 20.46 -5.83 16.30
C LYS A 49 21.53 -6.47 15.40
N MET A 50 21.10 -7.13 14.32
CA MET A 50 21.98 -7.72 13.30
C MET A 50 22.56 -6.67 12.33
N GLY A 51 22.18 -5.39 12.44
CA GLY A 51 22.75 -4.31 11.64
C GLY A 51 22.06 -4.07 10.29
N PHE A 52 20.83 -4.56 10.09
CA PHE A 52 20.07 -4.27 8.87
C PHE A 52 19.70 -2.78 8.79
N PHE A 53 20.10 -2.11 7.70
CA PHE A 53 19.84 -0.68 7.46
C PHE A 53 18.41 -0.40 6.95
N MET A 54 17.75 -1.41 6.38
CA MET A 54 16.40 -1.30 5.83
C MET A 54 15.59 -2.54 6.19
N ILE A 55 14.40 -2.34 6.77
CA ILE A 55 13.49 -3.41 7.18
C ILE A 55 12.12 -3.14 6.56
N LEU A 56 11.60 -4.13 5.83
CA LEU A 56 10.31 -4.03 5.15
C LEU A 56 9.19 -4.62 6.00
N TYR A 57 8.03 -3.96 6.01
CA TYR A 57 6.80 -4.40 6.68
C TYR A 57 5.66 -4.61 5.65
N PRO A 58 5.82 -5.52 4.68
CA PRO A 58 4.97 -5.57 3.49
C PRO A 58 3.49 -5.83 3.81
N THR A 59 3.19 -6.64 4.83
CA THR A 59 1.83 -7.05 5.17
C THR A 59 1.24 -6.34 6.38
N THR A 60 2.02 -5.51 7.08
CA THR A 60 1.58 -4.93 8.37
C THR A 60 0.36 -4.03 8.21
N ILE A 61 0.34 -3.17 7.19
CA ILE A 61 -0.82 -2.29 6.94
C ILE A 61 -2.01 -3.13 6.50
N LEU A 62 -1.80 -4.10 5.59
CA LEU A 62 -2.86 -4.97 5.09
C LEU A 62 -3.57 -5.70 6.24
N PHE A 63 -2.83 -6.34 7.13
CA PHE A 63 -3.41 -7.04 8.27
C PHE A 63 -4.12 -6.11 9.26
N ARG A 64 -3.61 -4.89 9.47
CA ARG A 64 -4.30 -3.89 10.30
C ARG A 64 -5.62 -3.43 9.68
N VAL A 65 -5.64 -3.21 8.37
CA VAL A 65 -6.85 -2.86 7.63
C VAL A 65 -7.86 -4.00 7.67
N THR A 66 -7.44 -5.24 7.42
CA THR A 66 -8.30 -6.43 7.53
C THR A 66 -8.94 -6.50 8.91
N HIS A 67 -8.16 -6.34 9.97
CA HIS A 67 -8.68 -6.37 11.34
C HIS A 67 -9.71 -5.27 11.62
N ALA A 68 -9.46 -4.04 11.16
CA ALA A 68 -10.40 -2.93 11.32
C ALA A 68 -11.72 -3.18 10.57
N ILE A 69 -11.66 -3.78 9.38
CA ILE A 69 -12.84 -4.17 8.60
C ILE A 69 -13.62 -5.26 9.35
N GLU A 70 -12.96 -6.30 9.83
CA GLU A 70 -13.59 -7.39 10.59
C GLU A 70 -14.33 -6.87 11.83
N GLN A 71 -13.68 -5.99 12.61
CA GLN A 71 -14.31 -5.35 13.77
C GLN A 71 -15.54 -4.54 13.39
N THR A 72 -15.43 -3.72 12.35
CA THR A 72 -16.53 -2.88 11.86
C THR A 72 -17.72 -3.74 11.42
N VAL A 73 -17.46 -4.80 10.66
CA VAL A 73 -18.51 -5.74 10.22
C VAL A 73 -19.18 -6.41 11.42
N GLY A 74 -18.39 -6.84 12.42
CA GLY A 74 -18.92 -7.43 13.65
C GLY A 74 -19.83 -6.47 14.43
N ASP A 75 -19.45 -5.20 14.54
CA ASP A 75 -20.25 -4.18 15.20
C ASP A 75 -21.55 -3.87 14.44
N LEU A 76 -21.50 -3.79 13.11
CA LEU A 76 -22.69 -3.61 12.26
C LEU A 76 -23.68 -4.77 12.40
N ILE A 77 -23.19 -6.02 12.39
CA ILE A 77 -24.02 -7.22 12.61
C ILE A 77 -24.68 -7.18 14.00
N ALA A 78 -23.97 -6.69 15.01
CA ALA A 78 -24.48 -6.55 16.38
C ALA A 78 -25.41 -5.33 16.57
N GLY A 79 -25.67 -4.54 15.51
CA GLY A 79 -26.50 -3.34 15.57
C GLY A 79 -25.87 -2.19 16.37
N LYS A 80 -24.55 -2.22 16.59
CA LYS A 80 -23.84 -1.13 17.26
C LYS A 80 -23.61 0.01 16.29
N GLN A 81 -23.75 1.23 16.79
CA GLN A 81 -23.39 2.42 16.02
C GLN A 81 -21.87 2.53 15.92
N LEU A 82 -21.38 2.90 14.73
CA LEU A 82 -19.97 3.28 14.52
C LEU A 82 -19.59 4.42 15.46
N LEU A 83 -18.68 4.15 16.40
CA LEU A 83 -18.16 5.18 17.29
C LEU A 83 -17.18 6.06 16.50
N SER A 84 -17.35 7.38 16.56
CA SER A 84 -16.50 8.32 15.79
C SER A 84 -15.02 8.29 16.21
N LYS A 85 -14.69 7.66 17.34
CA LYS A 85 -13.31 7.50 17.82
C LYS A 85 -12.52 6.46 17.00
N ASP A 86 -13.22 5.52 16.35
CA ASP A 86 -12.64 4.40 15.63
C ASP A 86 -12.68 4.60 14.11
N SER A 87 -13.07 5.79 13.65
CA SER A 87 -13.18 6.14 12.24
C SER A 87 -12.53 7.49 11.92
N VAL A 88 -12.08 7.65 10.69
CA VAL A 88 -11.70 8.98 10.17
C VAL A 88 -12.98 9.80 9.98
N ASN A 89 -12.93 11.07 10.38
CA ASN A 89 -14.01 11.99 10.05
C ASN A 89 -13.95 12.38 8.57
N PHE A 90 -15.03 12.97 8.08
CA PHE A 90 -15.17 13.34 6.68
C PHE A 90 -14.06 14.28 6.20
N GLN A 91 -13.68 15.29 7.00
CA GLN A 91 -12.63 16.23 6.63
C GLN A 91 -11.27 15.54 6.44
N VAL A 92 -10.91 14.63 7.34
CA VAL A 92 -9.70 13.82 7.23
C VAL A 92 -9.75 12.93 6.00
N PHE A 93 -10.90 12.31 5.74
CA PHE A 93 -11.11 11.50 4.53
C PHE A 93 -10.92 12.34 3.25
N GLU A 94 -11.55 13.52 3.14
CA GLU A 94 -11.40 14.42 1.98
C GLU A 94 -9.93 14.77 1.71
N ASN A 95 -9.17 15.02 2.76
CA ASN A 95 -7.74 15.32 2.65
C ASN A 95 -6.94 14.10 2.20
N ILE A 96 -7.25 12.90 2.71
CA ILE A 96 -6.59 11.65 2.31
C ILE A 96 -6.82 11.35 0.83
N VAL A 97 -8.06 11.48 0.36
CA VAL A 97 -8.41 11.21 -1.05
C VAL A 97 -8.09 12.38 -1.99
N GLY A 98 -7.55 13.48 -1.47
CA GLY A 98 -7.12 14.63 -2.26
C GLY A 98 -8.26 15.45 -2.86
N LEU A 99 -9.48 15.40 -2.29
CA LEU A 99 -10.63 16.13 -2.82
C LEU A 99 -10.39 17.64 -3.01
N PRO A 100 -9.67 18.35 -2.12
CA PRO A 100 -9.37 19.76 -2.34
C PRO A 100 -8.62 20.02 -3.66
N GLN A 101 -7.69 19.13 -4.02
CA GLN A 101 -6.91 19.25 -5.25
C GLN A 101 -7.80 19.00 -6.48
N TRP A 102 -8.67 17.99 -6.41
CA TRP A 102 -9.64 17.70 -7.48
C TRP A 102 -10.60 18.84 -7.71
N LYS A 103 -11.09 19.50 -6.65
CA LYS A 103 -11.96 20.69 -6.76
C LYS A 103 -11.26 21.84 -7.51
N GLU A 104 -9.96 22.04 -7.31
CA GLU A 104 -9.21 23.07 -8.05
C GLU A 104 -8.99 22.69 -9.52
N ILE A 105 -8.76 21.41 -9.82
CA ILE A 105 -8.71 20.90 -11.20
C ILE A 105 -10.06 21.11 -11.88
N GLU A 106 -11.15 20.75 -11.22
CA GLU A 106 -12.51 20.95 -11.71
C GLU A 106 -12.75 22.42 -12.05
N LYS A 107 -12.53 23.35 -11.11
CA LYS A 107 -12.66 24.79 -11.40
C LYS A 107 -11.85 25.28 -12.59
N LYS A 108 -10.66 24.70 -12.82
CA LYS A 108 -9.78 25.08 -13.92
C LYS A 108 -10.25 24.59 -15.28
N PHE A 109 -10.94 23.45 -15.34
CA PHE A 109 -11.28 22.76 -16.58
C PHE A 109 -12.79 22.57 -16.80
N HIS A 110 -13.62 22.99 -15.85
CA HIS A 110 -15.07 23.02 -15.99
C HIS A 110 -15.43 24.21 -16.88
N HIS A 111 -15.56 23.97 -18.18
CA HIS A 111 -16.19 24.90 -19.10
C HIS A 111 -17.72 24.76 -18.92
N GLU A 112 -18.39 25.85 -18.58
CA GLU A 112 -19.85 25.93 -18.75
C GLU A 112 -20.11 26.03 -20.27
N ASP A 113 -20.69 24.98 -20.86
CA ASP A 113 -21.30 25.04 -22.19
C ASP A 113 -22.58 25.91 -22.17
#